data_AF-A0A958EX01-F1
#
_entry.id   AF-A0A958EX01-F1
#
_cell.length_a   1.000
_cell.length_b   1.000
_cell.length_c   1.000
_cell.angle_alpha   90.00
_cell.angle_beta   90.00
_cell.angle_gamma   90.00
#
_symmetry.space_group_name_H-M   'P 1'
#
loop_
_entity.id
_entity.type
_entity.pdbx_description
1 polymer ?
#
loop_
_entity_poly.entity_id
_entity_poly.type
_entity_poly.pdbx_seq_one_letter_code
_entity_poly.pdbx_strand_id
1 'polypeptide(L)'
;MLKLKELILLYIMNSGYSKTPLIKKLGIKENYLIKLFNCPDNYFNLLPELQNNLNILESDSEKPAHFIHYFAIDKLQFLKSIHDLKNQIRQDGMI
;
A
#
# COMPACT_ATOMS: atom_id res chain seq x y z
N MET A 1 -17.85 -27.25 -10.84
CA MET A 1 -18.20 -25.84 -11.08
C MET A 1 -17.38 -24.99 -10.13
N LEU A 2 -16.22 -24.47 -10.58
CA LEU A 2 -15.38 -23.61 -9.72
C LEU A 2 -16.19 -22.38 -9.32
N LYS A 3 -16.15 -22.03 -8.03
CA LYS A 3 -16.89 -20.86 -7.54
C LYS A 3 -16.26 -19.61 -8.14
N LEU A 4 -17.06 -18.59 -8.46
CA LEU A 4 -16.58 -17.33 -9.05
C LEU A 4 -15.41 -16.71 -8.27
N LYS A 5 -15.38 -16.89 -6.94
CA LYS A 5 -14.24 -16.52 -6.07
C LYS A 5 -12.93 -17.25 -6.41
N GLU A 6 -13.00 -18.54 -6.74
CA GLU A 6 -11.83 -19.35 -7.10
C GLU A 6 -11.27 -18.97 -8.48
N LEU A 7 -12.15 -18.61 -9.43
CA LEU A 7 -11.76 -18.11 -10.75
C LEU A 7 -11.07 -16.74 -10.67
N ILE A 8 -11.57 -15.84 -9.82
CA ILE A 8 -10.96 -14.52 -9.59
C ILE A 8 -9.60 -14.68 -8.91
N LEU A 9 -9.48 -15.57 -7.90
CA LEU A 9 -8.19 -15.87 -7.29
C LEU A 9 -7.17 -16.42 -8.31
N LEU A 10 -7.60 -17.36 -9.16
CA LEU A 10 -6.74 -17.95 -10.19
C LEU A 10 -6.26 -16.91 -11.22
N TYR A 11 -7.13 -15.98 -11.63
CA TYR A 11 -6.77 -14.92 -12.56
C TYR A 11 -5.81 -13.88 -11.95
N ILE A 12 -5.98 -13.54 -10.67
CA ILE A 12 -5.05 -12.67 -9.93
C ILE A 12 -3.68 -13.36 -9.76
N MET A 13 -3.66 -14.66 -9.47
CA MET A 13 -2.42 -15.45 -9.37
C MET A 13 -1.66 -15.56 -10.70
N ASN A 14 -2.36 -15.50 -11.84
CA ASN A 14 -1.79 -15.67 -13.18
C ASN A 14 -1.39 -14.36 -13.88
N SER A 15 -1.74 -13.19 -13.36
CA SER A 15 -1.52 -11.90 -14.05
C SER A 15 -0.18 -11.20 -13.71
N GLY A 16 0.70 -11.83 -12.93
CA GLY A 16 2.00 -11.25 -12.54
C GLY A 16 3.21 -12.03 -13.06
N TYR A 17 4.14 -11.36 -13.75
CA TYR A 17 5.43 -11.87 -14.24
C TYR A 17 6.38 -12.43 -13.15
N SER A 18 5.93 -12.55 -11.90
CA SER A 18 6.74 -13.09 -10.81
C SER A 18 5.85 -13.63 -9.68
N LYS A 19 6.20 -14.84 -9.23
CA LYS A 19 5.51 -15.60 -8.16
C LYS A 19 5.64 -14.96 -6.77
N THR A 20 6.50 -13.95 -6.62
CA THR A 20 6.67 -13.24 -5.35
C THR A 20 5.66 -12.09 -5.23
N PRO A 21 4.91 -12.03 -4.11
CA PRO A 21 4.07 -10.91 -3.73
C PRO A 21 4.73 -9.54 -3.94
N LEU A 22 3.99 -8.56 -4.47
CA LEU A 22 4.52 -7.20 -4.66
C LEU A 22 5.02 -6.62 -3.32
N ILE A 23 4.29 -6.87 -2.24
CA ILE A 23 4.60 -6.43 -0.87
C ILE A 23 5.97 -6.94 -0.42
N LYS A 24 6.29 -8.20 -0.72
CA LYS A 24 7.59 -8.78 -0.39
C LYS A 24 8.72 -8.17 -1.24
N LYS A 25 8.44 -7.83 -2.50
CA LYS A 25 9.41 -7.13 -3.36
C LYS A 25 9.67 -5.70 -2.90
N LEU A 26 8.64 -5.03 -2.38
CA LEU A 26 8.74 -3.71 -1.77
C LEU A 26 9.42 -3.75 -0.38
N GLY A 27 9.76 -4.94 0.14
CA GLY A 27 10.43 -5.09 1.42
C GLY A 27 9.56 -4.74 2.64
N ILE A 28 8.24 -4.67 2.46
CA ILE A 28 7.28 -4.37 3.53
C ILE A 28 7.14 -5.60 4.43
N LYS A 29 7.27 -5.39 5.75
CA LYS A 29 7.18 -6.45 6.78
C LYS A 29 5.84 -6.36 7.52
N GLU A 30 5.41 -7.46 8.13
CA GLU A 30 4.11 -7.60 8.81
C GLU A 30 3.87 -6.58 9.94
N ASN A 31 4.93 -6.06 10.56
CA ASN A 31 4.86 -5.08 11.63
C ASN A 31 4.99 -3.62 11.16
N TYR A 32 5.01 -3.37 9.84
CA TYR A 32 5.12 -2.01 9.33
C TYR A 32 3.83 -1.24 9.59
N LEU A 33 4.01 -0.05 10.17
CA LEU A 33 2.97 0.97 10.23
C LEU A 33 2.85 1.64 8.86
N ILE A 34 1.65 1.64 8.29
CA ILE A 34 1.41 2.15 6.94
C ILE A 34 0.40 3.29 6.96
N LYS A 35 0.69 4.37 6.24
CA LYS A 35 -0.31 5.39 5.91
C LYS A 35 -0.62 5.38 4.43
N LEU A 36 -1.91 5.52 4.11
CA LEU A 36 -2.39 5.64 2.73
C LEU A 36 -3.10 6.98 2.59
N PHE A 37 -2.76 7.73 1.55
CA PHE A 37 -3.35 9.05 1.31
C PHE A 37 -3.91 9.11 -0.10
N ASN A 38 -5.16 9.55 -0.24
CA ASN A 38 -5.91 9.55 -1.50
C ASN A 38 -6.00 8.16 -2.15
N CYS A 39 -6.04 7.11 -1.32
CA CYS A 39 -6.11 5.74 -1.76
C CYS A 39 -7.38 5.49 -2.61
N PRO A 40 -7.27 4.91 -3.82
CA PRO A 40 -8.45 4.59 -4.61
C PRO A 40 -9.21 3.40 -4.00
N ASP A 41 -10.53 3.39 -4.16
CA ASP A 41 -11.42 2.39 -3.53
C ASP A 41 -11.05 0.95 -3.84
N ASN A 42 -10.48 0.69 -5.03
CA ASN A 42 -10.10 -0.64 -5.48
C ASN A 42 -8.67 -1.05 -5.11
N TYR A 43 -7.90 -0.22 -4.39
CA TYR A 43 -6.49 -0.48 -4.08
C TYR A 43 -6.27 -1.85 -3.40
N PHE A 44 -7.08 -2.17 -2.41
CA PHE A 44 -6.98 -3.45 -1.70
C PHE A 44 -7.41 -4.65 -2.53
N ASN A 45 -8.18 -4.44 -3.60
CA ASN A 45 -8.54 -5.51 -4.54
C ASN A 45 -7.35 -5.83 -5.45
N LEU A 46 -6.49 -4.85 -5.75
CA LEU A 46 -5.27 -5.01 -6.53
C LEU A 46 -4.15 -5.68 -5.71
N LEU A 47 -4.18 -5.50 -4.39
CA LEU A 47 -3.16 -6.00 -3.47
C LEU A 47 -3.83 -6.72 -2.28
N PRO A 48 -4.48 -7.86 -2.52
CA PRO A 48 -5.22 -8.59 -1.48
C PRO A 48 -4.32 -9.02 -0.31
N GLU A 49 -3.04 -9.20 -0.56
CA GLU A 49 -2.04 -9.56 0.43
C GLU A 49 -1.68 -8.41 1.40
N LEU A 50 -2.07 -7.17 1.08
CA LEU A 50 -2.03 -6.04 2.03
C LEU A 50 -3.18 -6.16 3.05
N GLN A 51 -4.28 -6.86 2.75
CA GLN A 51 -5.40 -6.95 3.69
C GLN A 51 -5.04 -7.75 4.95
N ASN A 52 -4.09 -8.69 4.85
CA ASN A 52 -3.76 -9.60 5.94
C ASN A 52 -2.55 -9.16 6.79
N ASN A 53 -1.75 -8.20 6.32
CA ASN A 53 -0.40 -7.94 6.87
C ASN A 53 -0.13 -6.48 7.23
N LEU A 54 -1.16 -5.63 7.33
CA LEU A 54 -0.94 -4.20 7.52
C LEU A 54 -1.47 -3.66 8.84
N ASN A 55 -0.61 -2.91 9.52
CA ASN A 55 -1.01 -1.96 10.54
C ASN A 55 -1.27 -0.61 9.87
N ILE A 56 -2.42 -0.48 9.21
CA ILE A 56 -2.83 0.79 8.60
C ILE A 56 -3.15 1.76 9.72
N LEU A 57 -2.44 2.89 9.72
CA LEU A 57 -2.70 4.00 10.61
C LEU A 57 -3.82 4.85 10.05
N GLU A 58 -4.66 5.35 10.95
CA GLU A 58 -5.54 6.47 10.64
C GLU A 58 -4.72 7.67 10.13
N SER A 59 -5.33 8.43 9.23
CA SER A 59 -4.65 9.55 8.55
C SER A 59 -4.11 10.60 9.53
N ASP A 60 -4.81 10.83 10.65
CA ASP A 60 -4.48 11.76 11.71
C ASP A 60 -3.50 11.21 12.76
N SER A 61 -3.09 9.94 12.65
CA SER A 61 -2.17 9.33 13.61
C SER A 61 -0.83 10.07 13.66
N GLU A 62 -0.38 10.45 14.85
CA GLU A 62 0.93 11.08 15.04
C GLU A 62 2.10 10.10 14.95
N LYS A 63 1.83 8.78 14.87
CA LYS A 63 2.89 7.77 14.79
C LYS A 63 3.61 7.86 13.43
N PRO A 64 4.95 7.90 13.43
CA PRO A 64 5.71 7.90 12.18
C PRO A 64 5.57 6.55 11.46
N ALA A 65 5.19 6.60 10.19
CA ALA A 65 4.98 5.41 9.37
C ALA A 65 6.31 4.80 8.90
N HIS A 66 6.31 3.50 8.63
CA HIS A 66 7.40 2.82 7.93
C HIS A 66 7.24 2.93 6.40
N PHE A 67 5.98 2.96 5.95
CA PHE A 67 5.60 3.08 4.56
C PHE A 67 4.47 4.10 4.42
N ILE A 68 4.60 5.04 3.52
CA ILE A 68 3.51 5.92 3.11
C ILE A 68 3.24 5.63 1.63
N HIS A 69 1.99 5.32 1.27
CA HIS A 69 1.59 5.33 -0.13
C HIS A 69 0.77 6.58 -0.40
N TYR A 70 1.34 7.50 -1.19
CA TYR A 70 0.68 8.74 -1.57
C TYR A 70 0.26 8.70 -3.04
N PHE A 71 -1.06 8.69 -3.28
CA PHE A 71 -1.63 8.67 -4.62
C PHE A 71 -1.85 10.10 -5.12
N ALA A 72 -0.81 10.67 -5.73
CA ALA A 72 -0.89 11.99 -6.34
C ALA A 72 -1.48 11.91 -7.76
N ILE A 73 -2.40 12.82 -8.09
CA ILE A 73 -2.90 12.98 -9.46
C ILE A 73 -2.18 14.13 -10.17
N ASP A 74 -1.76 15.15 -9.42
CA ASP A 74 -1.05 16.30 -9.96
C ASP A 74 0.27 16.60 -9.24
N LYS A 75 1.20 17.18 -9.99
CA LYS A 75 2.55 17.49 -9.53
C LYS A 75 2.58 18.58 -8.44
N LEU A 76 1.69 19.56 -8.51
CA LEU A 76 1.71 20.69 -7.57
C LEU A 76 1.24 20.24 -6.19
N GLN A 77 0.20 19.41 -6.12
CA GLN A 77 -0.28 18.79 -4.90
C GLN A 77 0.80 17.88 -4.30
N PHE A 78 1.46 17.05 -5.12
CA PHE A 78 2.59 16.24 -4.66
C PHE A 78 3.69 17.07 -4.01
N LEU A 79 4.16 18.13 -4.68
CA LEU A 79 5.23 18.97 -4.15
C LEU A 79 4.84 19.72 -2.88
N LYS A 80 3.56 20.06 -2.71
CA LYS A 80 3.05 20.65 -1.46
C LYS A 80 3.03 19.62 -0.33
N SER A 81 2.48 18.43 -0.60
CA SER A 81 2.28 17.40 0.42
C SER A 81 3.56 16.67 0.82
N ILE A 82 4.55 16.52 -0.07
CA ILE A 82 5.74 15.70 0.20
C ILE A 82 6.55 16.18 1.42
N HIS A 83 6.55 17.49 1.68
CA HIS A 83 7.20 18.06 2.86
C HIS A 83 6.53 17.61 4.16
N ASP A 84 5.19 17.62 4.21
CA ASP A 84 4.43 17.18 5.37
C ASP A 84 4.52 15.66 5.56
N LEU A 85 4.49 14.90 4.45
CA LEU A 85 4.63 13.44 4.48
C LEU A 85 6.00 13.03 5.03
N LYS A 86 7.06 13.77 4.69
CA LYS A 86 8.40 13.54 5.23
C LYS A 86 8.47 13.68 6.76
N ASN A 87 7.62 14.52 7.36
CA ASN A 87 7.55 14.67 8.82
C ASN A 87 6.73 13.54 9.48
N GLN A 88 5.92 12.81 8.71
CA GLN A 88 5.08 11.72 9.17
C GLN A 88 5.69 10.34 8.94
N ILE A 89 6.93 10.28 8.43
CA ILE A 89 7.63 9.05 8.14
C ILE A 89 8.87 8.89 9.02
N ARG A 90 9.20 7.65 9.34
CA ARG A 90 10.46 7.33 10.00
C ARG A 90 11.66 7.70 9.11
N GLN A 91 12.80 7.95 9.73
CA GLN A 91 14.05 8.25 9.02
C GLN A 91 14.48 7.13 8.06
N ASP A 92 14.16 5.87 8.38
CA ASP A 92 14.41 4.67 7.59
C ASP A 92 13.20 4.23 6.75
N GLY A 93 12.17 5.06 6.65
CA GLY A 93 10.94 4.75 5.92
C GLY A 93 11.00 5.10 4.43
N MET A 94 9.94 4.73 3.70
CA MET A 94 9.75 5.07 2.29
C MET A 94 8.37 5.67 1.99
N ILE A 95 8.34 6.67 1.10
CA ILE A 95 7.13 7.30 0.54
C ILE A 95 7.04 6.91 -0.94
#